data_AF-A0AAJ6CHQ5-F1
#
_entry.id   AF-A0AAJ6CHQ5-F1
#
_cell.length_a   1.000
_cell.length_b   1.000
_cell.length_c   1.000
_cell.angle_alpha   90.00
_cell.angle_beta   90.00
_cell.angle_gamma   90.00
#
_symmetry.space_group_name_H-M   'P 1'
#
loop_
_entity.id
_entity.type
_entity.pdbx_description
1 polymer ?
#
loop_
_entity_poly.entity_id
_entity_poly.type
_entity_poly.pdbx_seq_one_letter_code
_entity_poly.pdbx_strand_id
1 'polypeptide(L)'
;MRDPYEGSAAEFRRLLSTARELCDAIPSDKRAKYELESTLKKLRQDLTEIRETVRVVEQSGPDRFPLAPGELHRRKTFVEGSEKEVARLERALHQHSAHETSLDASRPTTSLAWEQEQQQQLLTTQDQALNQLGSSLSTIRSQAYLIGSEAEEQGGLLRELDSDVDQAQTALGAAVQRMDRFVTQADARLNGWCVWILIVVR
;
A
#
# COMPACT_ATOMS: atom_id res chain seq x y z
N MET A 1 -2.05 6.60 -22.11
CA MET A 1 -1.60 6.23 -20.75
C MET A 1 -1.23 7.53 -20.04
N ARG A 2 -1.83 7.84 -18.89
CA ARG A 2 -1.57 9.09 -18.15
C ARG A 2 -0.21 8.97 -17.49
N ASP A 3 0.63 9.99 -17.60
CA ASP A 3 1.96 10.00 -16.96
C ASP A 3 1.80 9.90 -15.43
N PRO A 4 2.39 8.89 -14.77
CA PRO A 4 2.36 8.76 -13.30
C PRO A 4 2.83 10.02 -12.57
N TYR A 5 3.76 10.79 -13.16
CA TYR A 5 4.26 12.04 -12.61
C TYR A 5 3.15 13.06 -12.35
N GLU A 6 2.18 13.18 -13.26
CA GLU A 6 1.07 14.14 -13.14
C GLU A 6 0.18 13.82 -11.94
N GLY A 7 0.03 12.53 -11.61
CA GLY A 7 -0.69 12.09 -10.42
C GLY A 7 0.01 12.54 -9.14
N SER A 8 1.29 12.19 -9.01
CA SER A 8 2.11 12.57 -7.86
C SER A 8 2.22 14.09 -7.69
N ALA A 9 2.38 14.85 -8.78
CA ALA A 9 2.43 16.30 -8.74
C ALA A 9 1.08 16.94 -8.35
N ALA A 10 -0.06 16.32 -8.70
CA ALA A 10 -1.37 16.79 -8.27
C ALA A 10 -1.62 16.52 -6.78
N GLU A 11 -1.23 15.35 -6.29
CA GLU A 11 -1.31 14.99 -4.87
C GLU A 11 -0.41 15.89 -4.02
N PHE A 12 0.84 16.10 -4.44
CA PHE A 12 1.76 17.01 -3.79
C PHE A 12 1.19 18.42 -3.66
N ARG A 13 0.57 18.95 -4.73
CA ARG A 13 -0.08 20.28 -4.69
C ARG A 13 -1.21 20.35 -3.68
N ARG A 14 -1.98 19.27 -3.51
CA ARG A 14 -3.06 19.18 -2.50
C ARG A 14 -2.49 19.19 -1.09
N LEU A 15 -1.46 18.39 -0.83
CA LEU A 15 -0.78 18.37 0.47
C LEU A 15 -0.16 19.74 0.77
N LEU A 16 0.40 20.42 -0.23
CA LEU A 16 0.97 21.75 -0.08
C LEU A 16 -0.11 22.79 0.26
N SER A 17 -1.31 22.72 -0.34
CA SER A 17 -2.43 23.58 0.07
C SER A 17 -2.85 23.32 1.51
N THR A 18 -2.99 22.06 1.92
CA THR A 18 -3.33 21.71 3.31
C THR A 18 -2.27 22.20 4.29
N ALA A 19 -0.99 22.08 3.96
CA ALA A 19 0.10 22.59 4.80
C ALA A 19 0.05 24.12 4.95
N ARG A 20 -0.38 24.86 3.93
CA ARG A 20 -0.59 26.32 4.04
C ARG A 20 -1.75 26.65 4.96
N GLU A 21 -2.88 25.97 4.81
CA GLU A 21 -4.04 26.14 5.67
C GLU A 21 -3.71 25.84 7.14
N LEU A 22 -2.97 24.76 7.40
CA LEU A 22 -2.49 24.42 8.73
C LEU A 22 -1.51 25.46 9.28
N CYS A 23 -0.66 26.05 8.44
CA CYS A 23 0.25 27.13 8.82
C CYS A 23 -0.49 28.39 9.26
N ASP A 24 -1.57 28.75 8.57
CA ASP A 24 -2.40 29.90 8.93
C ASP A 24 -3.21 29.63 10.21
N ALA A 25 -3.50 28.36 10.52
CA ALA A 25 -4.22 27.94 11.72
C ALA A 25 -3.34 27.84 12.99
N ILE A 26 -2.01 27.83 12.88
CA ILE A 26 -1.06 27.68 14.01
C ILE A 26 -1.37 28.64 15.17
N PRO A 27 -1.62 29.95 14.96
CA PRO A 27 -1.84 30.88 16.08
C PRO A 27 -3.09 30.56 16.90
N SER A 28 -4.07 29.85 16.32
CA SER A 28 -5.35 29.55 16.96
C SER A 28 -5.43 28.13 17.52
N ASP A 29 -4.70 27.17 16.96
CA ASP A 29 -4.76 25.76 17.36
C ASP A 29 -3.35 25.15 17.46
N LYS A 30 -2.95 24.80 18.69
CA LYS A 30 -1.68 24.11 18.96
C LYS A 30 -1.62 22.72 18.30
N ARG A 31 -2.75 22.07 18.01
CA ARG A 31 -2.80 20.79 17.28
C ARG A 31 -2.41 20.96 15.81
N ALA A 32 -2.78 22.09 15.21
CA ALA A 32 -2.42 22.41 13.82
C ALA A 32 -0.89 22.43 13.61
N LYS A 33 -0.12 22.77 14.65
CA LYS A 33 1.35 22.70 14.64
C LYS A 33 1.86 21.27 14.39
N TYR A 34 1.38 20.29 15.16
CA TYR A 34 1.79 18.89 15.03
C TYR A 34 1.29 18.28 13.71
N GLU A 35 0.09 18.65 13.27
CA GLU A 35 -0.43 18.23 11.96
C GLU A 35 0.39 18.82 10.80
N LEU A 36 0.82 20.08 10.92
CA LEU A 36 1.70 20.72 9.95
C LEU A 36 3.08 20.03 9.92
N GLU A 37 3.68 19.74 11.07
CA GLU A 37 4.95 19.00 11.17
C GLU A 37 4.88 17.65 10.46
N SER A 38 3.81 16.89 10.71
CA SER A 38 3.54 15.62 10.05
C SER A 38 3.37 15.78 8.53
N THR A 39 2.62 16.80 8.11
CA THR A 39 2.37 17.07 6.69
C THR A 39 3.63 17.53 5.95
N LEU A 40 4.47 18.37 6.57
CA LEU A 40 5.75 18.80 6.02
C LEU A 40 6.72 17.62 5.87
N LYS A 41 6.72 16.66 6.80
CA LYS A 41 7.52 15.43 6.67
C LYS A 41 7.12 14.62 5.43
N LYS A 42 5.81 14.47 5.18
CA LYS A 42 5.29 13.80 3.97
C LYS A 42 5.70 14.56 2.70
N LEU A 43 5.48 15.88 2.68
CA LEU A 43 5.90 16.73 1.55
C LEU A 43 7.40 16.61 1.23
N ARG A 44 8.28 16.53 2.23
CA ARG A 44 9.72 16.32 2.00
C ARG A 44 10.04 14.98 1.34
N GLN A 45 9.35 13.92 1.77
CA GLN A 45 9.51 12.60 1.17
C GLN A 45 9.03 12.62 -0.29
N ASP A 46 7.80 13.07 -0.52
CA ASP A 46 7.20 13.14 -1.86
C ASP A 46 8.06 13.99 -2.81
N LEU A 47 8.60 15.11 -2.33
CA LEU A 47 9.49 15.97 -3.12
C LEU A 47 10.79 15.26 -3.50
N THR A 48 11.33 14.44 -2.59
CA THR A 48 12.54 13.65 -2.86
C THR A 48 12.28 12.64 -3.97
N GLU A 49 11.15 11.93 -3.89
CA GLU A 49 10.72 10.96 -4.90
C GLU A 49 10.48 11.66 -6.26
N ILE A 50 9.73 12.76 -6.28
CA ILE A 50 9.46 13.54 -7.50
C ILE A 50 10.78 14.03 -8.12
N ARG A 51 11.72 14.55 -7.33
CA ARG A 51 13.04 14.98 -7.83
C ARG A 51 13.83 13.83 -8.44
N GLU A 52 13.78 12.65 -7.83
CA GLU A 52 14.43 11.45 -8.36
C GLU A 52 13.82 11.03 -9.71
N THR A 53 12.49 11.05 -9.83
CA THR A 53 11.85 10.76 -11.13
C THR A 53 12.28 11.74 -12.22
N VAL A 54 12.37 13.04 -11.92
CA VAL A 54 12.85 14.05 -12.87
C VAL A 54 14.29 13.80 -13.28
N ARG A 55 15.15 13.40 -12.33
CA ARG A 55 16.56 13.06 -12.58
C ARG A 55 16.71 11.83 -13.48
N VAL A 56 15.91 10.78 -13.25
CA VAL A 56 15.92 9.56 -14.08
C VAL A 56 15.53 9.89 -15.51
N VAL A 57 14.50 10.72 -15.70
CA VAL A 57 14.04 11.11 -17.04
C VAL A 57 15.07 12.00 -17.74
N GLU A 58 15.72 12.91 -17.03
CA GLU A 58 16.82 13.70 -17.57
C GLU A 58 17.99 12.84 -18.06
N GLN A 59 18.39 11.83 -17.28
CA GLN A 59 19.53 10.97 -17.62
C GLN A 59 19.23 9.95 -18.71
N SER A 60 17.99 9.47 -18.77
CA SER A 60 17.57 8.43 -19.71
C SER A 60 17.32 8.96 -21.12
N GLY A 61 17.13 10.27 -21.26
CA GLY A 61 16.93 10.93 -22.54
C GLY A 61 15.58 10.64 -23.20
N PRO A 62 15.29 11.36 -24.31
CA PRO A 62 14.01 11.28 -25.02
C PRO A 62 13.74 9.92 -25.68
N ASP A 63 14.78 9.12 -25.94
CA ASP A 63 14.66 7.78 -26.55
C ASP A 63 13.99 6.76 -25.62
N ARG A 64 14.18 6.90 -24.31
CA ARG A 64 13.53 6.03 -23.31
C ARG A 64 12.23 6.62 -22.77
N PHE A 65 12.13 7.95 -22.70
CA PHE A 65 10.98 8.67 -22.20
C PHE A 65 10.62 9.83 -23.13
N PRO A 66 9.72 9.61 -24.11
CA PRO A 66 9.30 10.66 -25.02
C PRO A 66 8.46 11.69 -24.26
N LEU A 67 9.08 12.82 -23.90
CA LEU A 67 8.43 13.96 -23.27
C LEU A 67 8.14 15.06 -24.30
N ALA A 68 7.09 15.85 -24.05
CA ALA A 68 6.81 17.04 -24.84
C ALA A 68 7.96 18.07 -24.72
N PRO A 69 8.21 18.89 -25.75
CA PRO A 69 9.25 19.91 -25.71
C PRO A 69 9.05 20.85 -24.52
N GLY A 70 10.09 21.01 -23.70
CA GLY A 70 10.06 21.87 -22.51
C GLY A 70 9.36 21.27 -21.29
N GLU A 71 8.79 20.07 -21.37
CA GLU A 71 8.13 19.41 -20.23
C GLU A 71 9.12 19.13 -19.09
N LEU A 72 10.31 18.60 -19.41
CA LEU A 72 11.36 18.39 -18.41
C LEU A 72 11.74 19.68 -17.67
N HIS A 73 11.77 20.81 -18.38
CA HIS A 73 12.03 22.11 -17.78
C HIS A 73 10.92 22.51 -16.81
N ARG A 74 9.64 22.32 -17.19
CA ARG A 74 8.49 22.57 -16.31
C ARG A 74 8.57 21.74 -15.02
N ARG A 75 8.94 20.46 -15.14
CA ARG A 75 9.09 19.58 -13.97
C ARG A 75 10.19 20.05 -13.03
N LYS A 76 11.32 20.50 -13.58
CA LYS A 76 12.41 21.09 -12.78
C LYS A 76 11.98 22.36 -12.07
N THR A 77 11.32 23.29 -12.78
CA THR A 77 10.79 24.52 -12.18
C THR A 77 9.77 24.23 -11.07
N PHE A 78 8.93 23.20 -11.26
CA PHE A 78 7.98 22.77 -10.24
C PHE A 78 8.69 22.25 -8.98
N VAL A 79 9.71 21.41 -9.12
CA VAL A 79 10.50 20.90 -7.99
C VAL A 79 11.18 22.06 -7.24
N GLU A 80 11.88 22.94 -7.95
CA GLU A 80 12.54 24.11 -7.35
C GLU A 80 11.58 25.05 -6.62
N GLY A 81 10.40 25.30 -7.21
CA GLY A 81 9.35 26.10 -6.58
C GLY A 81 8.82 25.43 -5.32
N SER A 82 8.59 24.12 -5.38
CA SER A 82 8.11 23.33 -4.26
C SER A 82 9.11 23.26 -3.10
N GLU A 83 10.41 23.13 -3.40
CA GLU A 83 11.48 23.15 -2.39
C GLU A 83 11.48 24.47 -1.61
N LYS A 84 11.34 25.60 -2.33
CA LYS A 84 11.28 26.94 -1.72
C LYS A 84 10.05 27.10 -0.83
N GLU A 85 8.90 26.59 -1.26
CA GLU A 85 7.65 26.69 -0.50
C GLU A 85 7.67 25.83 0.76
N VAL A 86 8.13 24.58 0.68
CA VAL A 86 8.31 23.71 1.87
C VAL A 86 9.29 24.34 2.85
N ALA A 87 10.43 24.86 2.37
CA ALA A 87 11.40 25.55 3.22
C ALA A 87 10.86 26.86 3.83
N ARG A 88 9.89 27.52 3.19
CA ARG A 88 9.21 28.69 3.75
C ARG A 88 8.27 28.29 4.88
N LEU A 89 7.44 27.27 4.67
CA LEU A 89 6.51 26.75 5.68
C LEU A 89 7.24 26.23 6.92
N GLU A 90 8.36 25.53 6.73
CA GLU A 90 9.21 25.09 7.84
C GLU A 90 9.77 26.25 8.64
N ARG A 91 10.28 27.30 7.99
CA ARG A 91 10.77 28.49 8.70
C ARG A 91 9.65 29.18 9.47
N ALA A 92 8.46 29.29 8.90
CA ALA A 92 7.30 29.86 9.58
C ALA A 92 6.94 29.06 10.84
N LEU A 93 6.93 27.72 10.75
CA LEU A 93 6.69 26.83 11.88
C LEU A 93 7.76 26.99 12.99
N HIS A 94 9.04 27.06 12.63
CA HIS A 94 10.13 27.27 13.59
C HIS A 94 10.05 28.65 14.28
N GLN A 95 9.67 29.69 13.53
CA GLN A 95 9.49 31.04 14.08
C GLN A 95 8.33 31.08 15.10
N HIS A 96 7.22 30.40 14.82
CA HIS A 96 6.12 30.27 15.78
C HIS A 96 6.56 29.55 17.05
N SER A 97 7.33 28.46 16.91
CA SER A 97 7.84 27.74 18.08
C SER A 97 8.80 28.56 18.94
N ALA A 98 9.64 29.40 18.33
CA ALA A 98 10.55 30.28 19.05
C ALA A 98 9.83 31.45 19.75
N HIS A 99 8.72 31.93 19.17
CA HIS A 99 7.90 32.98 19.77
C HIS A 99 7.12 32.48 20.99
N GLU A 100 6.59 31.25 20.97
CA GLU A 100 5.94 30.63 22.15
C GLU A 100 6.90 30.52 23.35
N THR A 101 8.16 30.13 23.13
CA THR A 101 9.16 29.96 24.20
C THR A 101 9.58 31.29 24.86
N SER A 102 9.48 32.42 24.15
CA SER A 102 9.88 33.73 24.68
C SER A 102 8.76 34.45 25.44
N LEU A 103 7.50 34.16 25.14
CA LEU A 103 6.32 34.70 25.84
C LEU A 103 6.03 34.01 27.19
N ASP A 104 6.53 32.79 27.38
CA ASP A 104 6.32 32.02 28.61
C ASP A 104 7.20 32.49 29.79
N ALA A 105 8.29 33.22 29.51
CA ALA A 105 9.19 33.76 30.53
C ALA A 105 8.63 34.96 31.32
N SER A 106 7.42 35.45 31.00
CA SER A 106 6.82 36.63 31.66
C SER A 106 5.34 36.47 32.05
N ARG A 107 4.79 35.25 32.07
CA ARG A 107 3.38 35.01 32.44
C ARG A 107 3.17 34.98 33.96
N PRO A 108 2.06 35.58 34.49
CA PRO A 108 1.72 35.50 35.90
C PRO A 108 1.40 34.06 36.30
N THR A 109 1.90 33.64 37.47
CA THR A 109 1.87 32.26 38.02
C THR A 109 0.47 31.62 38.06
N THR A 110 -0.60 32.39 38.13
CA THR A 110 -1.99 31.89 38.03
C THR A 110 -2.29 31.22 36.68
N SER A 111 -1.66 31.68 35.60
CA SER A 111 -1.86 31.16 34.24
C SER A 111 -1.17 29.81 34.02
N LEU A 112 -0.06 29.55 34.73
CA LEU A 112 0.70 28.29 34.62
C LEU A 112 -0.03 27.13 35.30
N ALA A 113 -0.67 27.36 36.44
CA ALA A 113 -1.45 26.34 37.14
C ALA A 113 -2.68 25.90 36.32
N TRP A 114 -3.41 26.86 35.73
CA TRP A 114 -4.56 26.56 34.86
C TRP A 114 -4.14 25.83 33.58
N GLU A 115 -2.99 26.19 33.00
CA GLU A 115 -2.48 25.55 31.78
C GLU A 115 -1.92 24.15 32.06
N GLN A 116 -1.32 23.91 33.24
CA GLN A 116 -0.98 22.57 33.72
C GLN A 116 -2.21 21.68 33.88
N GLU A 117 -3.28 22.22 34.46
CA GLU A 117 -4.54 21.47 34.65
C GLU A 117 -5.18 21.11 33.30
N GLN A 118 -5.13 22.03 32.32
CA GLN A 118 -5.54 21.73 30.95
C GLN A 118 -4.63 20.70 30.25
N GLN A 119 -3.31 20.78 30.44
CA GLN A 119 -2.38 19.78 29.91
C GLN A 119 -2.65 18.38 30.48
N GLN A 120 -3.03 18.28 31.77
CA GLN A 120 -3.44 17.01 32.36
C GLN A 120 -4.71 16.46 31.74
N GLN A 121 -5.70 17.31 31.43
CA GLN A 121 -6.91 16.90 30.71
C GLN A 121 -6.62 16.44 29.28
N LEU A 122 -5.67 17.07 28.59
CA LEU A 122 -5.23 16.66 27.26
C LEU A 122 -4.49 15.31 27.30
N LEU A 123 -3.66 15.09 28.33
CA LEU A 123 -2.96 13.82 28.55
C LEU A 123 -3.94 12.69 28.86
N THR A 124 -4.95 12.92 29.71
CA THR A 124 -5.97 11.89 30.01
C THR A 124 -6.84 11.57 28.79
N THR A 125 -7.13 12.57 27.94
CA THR A 125 -7.86 12.34 26.68
C THR A 125 -7.02 11.50 25.69
N GLN A 126 -5.71 11.76 25.59
CA GLN A 126 -4.81 10.95 24.77
C GLN A 126 -4.64 9.53 25.34
N ASP A 127 -4.63 9.36 26.65
CA ASP A 127 -4.53 8.05 27.30
C ASP A 127 -5.79 7.20 27.06
N GLN A 128 -6.97 7.82 27.02
CA GLN A 128 -8.20 7.17 26.57
C GLN A 128 -8.13 6.74 25.09
N ALA A 129 -7.56 7.57 24.22
CA ALA A 129 -7.34 7.21 22.82
C ALA A 129 -6.34 6.05 22.68
N LEU A 130 -5.25 6.05 23.44
CA LEU A 130 -4.28 4.95 23.48
C LEU A 130 -4.90 3.66 24.01
N ASN A 131 -5.77 3.72 25.01
CA ASN A 131 -6.50 2.55 25.52
C ASN A 131 -7.48 1.99 24.47
N GLN A 132 -8.18 2.85 23.74
CA GLN A 132 -9.03 2.42 22.62
C GLN A 132 -8.21 1.76 21.52
N LEU A 133 -7.06 2.34 21.15
CA LEU A 133 -6.12 1.72 20.21
C LEU A 133 -5.57 0.39 20.74
N GLY A 134 -5.30 0.28 22.04
CA GLY A 134 -4.92 -0.97 22.70
C GLY A 134 -5.99 -2.05 22.58
N SER A 135 -7.26 -1.68 22.74
CA SER A 135 -8.40 -2.59 22.55
C SER A 135 -8.57 -3.03 21.09
N SER A 136 -8.38 -2.11 20.14
CA SER A 136 -8.40 -2.43 18.71
C SER A 136 -7.22 -3.29 18.30
N LEU A 137 -6.02 -3.03 18.82
CA LEU A 137 -4.82 -3.86 18.62
C LEU A 137 -4.99 -5.24 19.23
N SER A 138 -5.62 -5.35 20.41
CA SER A 138 -5.94 -6.64 21.01
C SER A 138 -6.96 -7.41 20.17
N THR A 139 -7.94 -6.71 19.59
CA THR A 139 -8.93 -7.30 18.67
C THR A 139 -8.26 -7.77 17.38
N ILE A 140 -7.44 -6.93 16.75
CA ILE A 140 -6.66 -7.28 15.55
C ILE A 140 -5.73 -8.46 15.85
N ARG A 141 -5.08 -8.49 17.01
CA ARG A 141 -4.24 -9.62 17.44
C ARG A 141 -5.04 -10.91 17.56
N SER A 142 -6.24 -10.86 18.15
CA SER A 142 -7.13 -12.04 18.23
C SER A 142 -7.64 -12.48 16.86
N GLN A 143 -7.94 -11.56 15.95
CA GLN A 143 -8.35 -11.86 14.58
C GLN A 143 -7.19 -12.44 13.76
N ALA A 144 -5.98 -11.89 13.90
CA ALA A 144 -4.78 -12.42 13.26
C ALA A 144 -4.45 -13.84 13.76
N TYR A 145 -4.69 -14.13 15.04
CA TYR A 145 -4.53 -15.47 15.59
C TYR A 145 -5.54 -16.47 14.99
N LEU A 146 -6.83 -16.09 14.90
CA LEU A 146 -7.87 -16.89 14.25
C LEU A 146 -7.62 -17.10 12.75
N ILE A 147 -7.17 -16.06 12.04
CA ILE A 147 -6.79 -16.14 10.62
C ILE A 147 -5.56 -17.06 10.47
N GLY A 148 -4.61 -17.02 11.40
CA GLY A 148 -3.44 -17.88 11.39
C GLY A 148 -3.79 -19.36 11.54
N SER A 149 -4.70 -19.69 12.46
CA SER A 149 -5.16 -21.08 12.64
C SER A 149 -6.02 -21.56 11.47
N GLU A 150 -6.92 -20.71 10.96
CA GLU A 150 -7.76 -21.03 9.80
C GLU A 150 -6.92 -21.23 8.54
N ALA A 151 -5.85 -20.44 8.34
CA ALA A 151 -4.92 -20.61 7.22
C ALA A 151 -4.10 -21.91 7.32
N GLU A 152 -3.74 -22.33 8.54
CA GLU A 152 -3.06 -23.61 8.77
C GLU A 152 -3.98 -24.80 8.49
N GLU A 153 -5.26 -24.71 8.89
CA GLU A 153 -6.28 -25.70 8.58
C GLU A 153 -6.59 -25.77 7.08
N GLN A 154 -6.69 -24.62 6.40
CA GLN A 154 -6.84 -24.54 4.94
C GLN A 154 -5.60 -25.08 4.19
N GLY A 155 -4.40 -24.95 4.77
CA GLY A 155 -3.19 -25.60 4.26
C GLY A 155 -3.22 -27.13 4.36
N GLY A 156 -3.86 -27.67 5.40
CA GLY A 156 -4.13 -29.10 5.55
C GLY A 156 -5.14 -29.62 4.52
N LEU A 157 -6.25 -28.89 4.33
CA LEU A 157 -7.29 -29.23 3.36
C LEU A 157 -6.79 -29.20 1.90
N LEU A 158 -5.90 -28.26 1.57
CA LEU A 158 -5.26 -28.23 0.24
C LEU A 158 -4.38 -29.46 -0.02
N ARG A 159 -3.77 -30.03 1.02
CA ARG A 159 -2.92 -31.22 0.91
C ARG A 159 -3.73 -32.52 0.81
N GLU A 160 -4.93 -32.55 1.41
CA GLU A 160 -5.89 -33.64 1.22
C GLU A 160 -6.51 -33.60 -0.19
N LEU A 161 -6.84 -32.39 -0.68
CA LEU A 161 -7.29 -32.20 -2.06
C LEU A 161 -6.23 -32.67 -3.09
N ASP A 162 -4.95 -32.40 -2.85
CA ASP A 162 -3.83 -32.87 -3.68
C ASP A 162 -3.78 -34.41 -3.73
N SER A 163 -3.95 -35.07 -2.57
CA SER A 163 -4.04 -36.53 -2.48
C SER A 163 -5.26 -37.11 -3.20
N ASP A 164 -6.42 -36.46 -3.11
CA ASP A 164 -7.64 -36.89 -3.80
C ASP A 164 -7.51 -36.72 -5.32
N VAL A 165 -6.85 -35.65 -5.78
CA VAL A 165 -6.52 -35.43 -7.18
C VAL A 165 -5.56 -36.51 -7.70
N ASP A 166 -4.53 -36.89 -6.93
CA ASP A 166 -3.60 -37.97 -7.29
C ASP A 166 -4.32 -39.33 -7.40
N GLN A 167 -5.25 -39.62 -6.49
CA GLN A 167 -6.06 -40.84 -6.54
C GLN A 167 -7.01 -40.84 -7.74
N ALA A 168 -7.66 -39.71 -8.02
CA ALA A 168 -8.51 -39.54 -9.20
C ALA A 168 -7.71 -39.70 -10.49
N GLN A 169 -6.50 -39.13 -10.58
CA GLN A 169 -5.60 -39.29 -11.73
C GLN A 169 -5.22 -40.75 -11.94
N THR A 170 -4.90 -41.48 -10.87
CA THR A 170 -4.57 -42.91 -10.93
C THR A 170 -5.76 -43.75 -11.38
N ALA A 171 -6.95 -43.50 -10.83
CA ALA A 171 -8.17 -44.19 -11.21
C ALA A 171 -8.56 -43.91 -12.66
N LEU A 172 -8.44 -42.65 -13.10
CA LEU A 172 -8.72 -42.24 -14.48
C LEU A 172 -7.71 -42.85 -15.46
N GLY A 173 -6.43 -42.92 -15.10
CA GLY A 173 -5.41 -43.64 -15.85
C GLY A 173 -5.73 -45.13 -16.01
N ALA A 174 -6.15 -45.79 -14.94
CA ALA A 174 -6.56 -47.19 -14.99
C ALA A 174 -7.84 -47.41 -15.82
N ALA A 175 -8.76 -46.45 -15.82
CA ALA A 175 -9.96 -46.49 -16.67
C ALA A 175 -9.60 -46.38 -18.15
N VAL A 176 -8.72 -45.43 -18.50
CA VAL A 176 -8.21 -45.27 -19.87
C VAL A 176 -7.50 -46.53 -20.35
N GLN A 177 -6.66 -47.15 -19.52
CA GLN A 177 -5.96 -48.38 -19.88
C GLN A 177 -6.91 -49.59 -20.07
N ARG A 178 -8.03 -49.63 -19.35
CA ARG A 178 -9.08 -50.63 -19.61
C ARG A 178 -9.78 -50.34 -20.93
N MET A 179 -10.07 -49.07 -21.23
CA MET A 179 -10.69 -48.66 -22.49
C MET A 179 -9.82 -49.03 -23.69
N ASP A 180 -8.51 -48.81 -23.59
CA ASP A 180 -7.53 -49.21 -24.61
C ASP A 180 -7.51 -50.74 -24.83
N ARG A 181 -7.55 -51.52 -23.75
CA ARG A 181 -7.69 -52.99 -23.84
C ARG A 181 -9.00 -53.44 -24.46
N PHE A 182 -10.12 -52.77 -24.16
CA PHE A 182 -11.40 -53.09 -24.79
C PHE A 182 -11.41 -52.76 -26.27
N VAL A 183 -10.83 -51.63 -26.67
CA VAL A 183 -10.70 -51.24 -28.09
C VAL A 183 -9.85 -52.25 -28.85
N THR A 184 -8.67 -52.60 -28.33
CA THR A 184 -7.79 -53.58 -28.98
C THR A 184 -8.40 -54.98 -29.03
N GLN A 185 -9.12 -55.42 -27.99
CA GLN A 185 -9.79 -56.71 -27.99
C GLN A 185 -11.03 -56.77 -28.89
N ALA A 186 -11.76 -55.65 -29.01
CA ALA A 186 -12.86 -55.51 -29.97
C ALA A 186 -12.34 -55.57 -31.42
N ASP A 187 -11.24 -54.87 -31.71
CA ASP A 187 -10.59 -54.89 -33.02
C ASP A 187 -10.06 -56.30 -33.38
N ALA A 188 -9.40 -56.99 -32.45
CA ALA A 188 -8.94 -58.36 -32.65
C ALA A 188 -10.10 -59.36 -32.90
N ARG A 189 -11.24 -59.20 -32.21
CA ARG A 189 -12.43 -60.05 -32.44
C ARG A 189 -13.07 -59.80 -33.79
N LEU A 190 -13.18 -58.54 -34.21
CA LEU A 190 -13.75 -58.19 -35.52
C LEU A 190 -12.87 -58.72 -36.65
N ASN A 191 -11.54 -58.55 -36.54
CA ASN A 191 -10.59 -59.08 -37.52
C ASN A 191 -10.60 -60.62 -37.54
N GLY A 192 -10.70 -61.28 -36.38
CA GLY A 192 -10.82 -62.74 -36.30
C GLY A 192 -12.11 -63.30 -36.91
N TRP A 193 -13.26 -62.65 -36.66
CA TRP A 193 -14.54 -63.03 -37.28
C TRP A 193 -14.54 -62.82 -38.79
N CYS A 194 -13.93 -61.74 -39.28
CA CYS A 194 -13.84 -61.47 -40.70
C CYS A 194 -13.01 -62.54 -41.43
N VAL A 195 -11.89 -62.98 -40.84
CA VAL A 195 -11.09 -64.11 -41.37
C VAL A 195 -11.87 -65.42 -41.34
N TRP A 196 -12.61 -65.71 -40.25
CA TRP A 196 -13.40 -66.94 -40.15
C TRP A 196 -14.53 -66.99 -41.18
N ILE A 197 -15.25 -65.87 -41.38
CA ILE A 197 -16.29 -65.76 -42.41
C ILE A 197 -15.71 -65.96 -43.81
N LEU A 198 -14.53 -65.41 -44.11
CA LEU A 198 -13.83 -65.61 -45.40
C LEU A 198 -13.41 -67.07 -45.64
N ILE A 199 -13.06 -67.82 -44.58
CA ILE A 199 -12.74 -69.25 -44.68
C ILE A 199 -14.00 -70.09 -44.94
N VAL A 200 -15.12 -69.78 -44.30
CA VAL A 200 -16.37 -70.53 -44.45
C VAL A 200 -17.06 -70.29 -45.79
N VAL A 201 -16.92 -69.07 -46.35
CA VAL A 201 -17.50 -68.69 -47.65
C VAL A 201 -16.68 -69.20 -48.84
N ARG A 202 -15.43 -69.62 -48.63
CA ARG A 202 -14.54 -70.15 -49.67
C ARG A 202 -14.64 -71.67 -49.78
#